data_AF-A0A3E4R1G3-F1
#
_entry.id   AF-A0A3E4R1G3-F1
#
_cell.length_a   1.000
_cell.length_b   1.000
_cell.length_c   1.000
_cell.angle_alpha   90.00
_cell.angle_beta   90.00
_cell.angle_gamma   90.00
#
_symmetry.space_group_name_H-M   'P 1'
#
loop_
_entity.id
_entity.type
_entity.pdbx_description
1 polymer ?
#
loop_
_entity_poly.entity_id
_entity_poly.type
_entity_poly.pdbx_seq_one_letter_code
_entity_poly.pdbx_strand_id
1 'polypeptide(L)'
;MIYREPKDLIIQVEDSLLGQVQYYWTYYGKPCDLIEFAAKTEGLTAIIVKMNNPDSGSFVYMLCERLKARMYDRMTKKPLSVQDVFM
;
A
#
# COMPACT_ATOMS: atom_id res chain seq x y z
N MET A 1 11.89 4.90 12.90
CA MET A 1 10.90 3.81 12.86
C MET A 1 9.83 4.26 11.88
N ILE A 2 9.65 3.62 10.72
CA ILE A 2 8.75 4.07 9.63
C ILE A 2 7.31 3.58 9.90
N TYR A 3 6.91 3.54 11.17
CA TYR A 3 5.60 3.05 11.57
C TYR A 3 5.19 3.81 12.82
N ARG A 4 4.08 4.53 12.71
CA ARG A 4 3.59 5.43 13.76
C ARG A 4 2.33 4.86 14.41
N GLU A 5 1.31 4.60 13.60
CA GLU A 5 0.02 4.09 14.04
C GLU A 5 -0.54 3.07 13.04
N PRO A 6 -1.37 2.11 13.50
CA PRO A 6 -2.10 1.24 12.59
C PRO A 6 -3.02 2.03 11.67
N LYS A 7 -3.04 1.71 10.38
CA LYS A 7 -3.93 2.35 9.40
C LYS A 7 -4.36 1.38 8.31
N ASP A 8 -5.64 1.43 7.97
CA ASP A 8 -6.21 0.71 6.84
C ASP A 8 -6.10 1.59 5.59
N LEU A 9 -5.36 1.12 4.59
CA LEU A 9 -5.02 1.88 3.41
C LEU A 9 -5.59 1.24 2.15
N ILE A 10 -5.92 2.08 1.17
CA ILE A 10 -6.08 1.67 -0.22
C ILE A 10 -4.84 2.14 -0.95
N ILE A 11 -4.11 1.20 -1.54
CA ILE A 11 -2.94 1.45 -2.36
C ILE A 11 -3.38 1.33 -3.82
N GLN A 12 -3.23 2.41 -4.58
CA GLN A 12 -3.45 2.41 -6.02
C GLN A 12 -2.12 2.15 -6.71
N VAL A 13 -2.09 1.15 -7.59
CA VAL A 13 -0.95 0.80 -8.44
C VAL A 13 -1.38 0.64 -9.89
N GLU A 14 -0.43 0.75 -10.82
CA GLU A 14 -0.66 0.34 -12.21
C GLU A 14 -0.71 -1.19 -12.31
N ASP A 15 -1.56 -1.72 -13.18
CA ASP A 15 -1.73 -3.17 -13.36
C ASP A 15 -0.41 -3.87 -13.74
N SER A 16 0.43 -3.18 -14.53
CA SER A 16 1.76 -3.64 -14.94
C SER A 16 2.71 -3.90 -13.76
N LEU A 17 2.44 -3.30 -12.60
CA LEU A 17 3.27 -3.38 -11.39
C LEU A 17 2.74 -4.40 -10.39
N LEU A 18 1.60 -5.05 -10.63
CA LEU A 18 0.99 -5.97 -9.67
C LEU A 18 1.92 -7.14 -9.30
N GLY A 19 2.66 -7.67 -10.28
CA GLY A 19 3.69 -8.68 -10.03
C GLY A 19 4.81 -8.20 -9.10
N GLN A 20 5.20 -6.92 -9.18
CA GLN A 20 6.19 -6.34 -8.28
C GLN A 20 5.62 -6.16 -6.87
N VAL A 21 4.35 -5.78 -6.73
CA VAL A 21 3.69 -5.71 -5.43
C VAL A 21 3.76 -7.08 -4.73
N GLN A 22 3.39 -8.15 -5.44
CA GLN A 22 3.43 -9.52 -4.91
C GLN A 22 4.85 -9.98 -4.56
N TYR A 23 5.83 -9.64 -5.41
CA TYR A 23 7.25 -9.90 -5.13
C TYR A 23 7.68 -9.26 -3.81
N TYR A 24 7.41 -7.97 -3.63
CA TYR A 24 7.80 -7.28 -2.41
C TYR A 24 7.03 -7.75 -1.18
N TRP A 25 5.73 -8.02 -1.31
CA TRP A 25 4.93 -8.57 -0.22
C TRP A 25 5.53 -9.90 0.27
N THR A 26 5.97 -10.75 -0.64
CA THR A 26 6.67 -12.00 -0.32
C THR A 26 8.06 -11.75 0.27
N TYR A 27 8.82 -10.79 -0.28
CA TYR A 27 10.15 -10.42 0.21
C TYR A 27 10.13 -9.96 1.67
N TYR A 28 9.11 -9.21 2.09
CA TYR A 28 8.91 -8.79 3.48
C TYR A 28 8.24 -9.86 4.36
N GLY A 29 8.12 -11.11 3.89
CA GLY A 29 7.57 -12.20 4.68
C GLY A 29 6.06 -12.15 4.87
N LYS A 30 5.32 -11.56 3.91
CA LYS A 30 3.87 -11.36 3.95
C LYS A 30 3.43 -10.63 5.24
N PRO A 31 3.88 -9.37 5.44
CA PRO A 31 3.78 -8.69 6.73
C PRO A 31 2.36 -8.25 7.11
N CYS A 32 1.40 -8.35 6.19
CA CYS A 32 0.00 -7.99 6.41
C CYS A 32 -0.90 -8.71 5.41
N ASP A 33 -2.21 -8.73 5.69
CA ASP A 33 -3.20 -9.11 4.68
C ASP A 33 -3.20 -8.12 3.52
N LEU A 34 -3.31 -8.65 2.31
CA LEU A 34 -3.34 -7.91 1.06
C LEU A 34 -4.51 -8.43 0.23
N ILE A 35 -5.43 -7.52 -0.15
CA ILE A 35 -6.57 -7.87 -0.99
C ILE A 35 -6.58 -6.99 -2.24
N GLU A 36 -6.50 -7.62 -3.41
CA GLU A 36 -6.49 -6.97 -4.71
C GLU A 36 -7.92 -6.84 -5.26
N PHE A 37 -8.21 -5.69 -5.86
CA PHE A 37 -9.48 -5.41 -6.51
C PHE A 37 -9.22 -4.67 -7.81
N ALA A 38 -9.98 -5.01 -8.85
CA ALA A 38 -10.03 -4.20 -10.06
C ALA A 38 -10.46 -2.77 -9.69
N ALA A 39 -9.67 -1.76 -10.10
CA ALA A 39 -10.10 -0.39 -9.95
C ALA A 39 -11.19 -0.07 -10.98
N LYS A 40 -11.96 1.00 -10.73
CA LYS A 40 -12.95 1.50 -11.70
C LYS A 40 -12.30 2.14 -12.93
N THR A 41 -11.04 2.52 -12.82
CA THR A 41 -10.26 3.17 -13.87
C THR A 41 -9.40 2.12 -14.55
N GLU A 42 -9.37 2.13 -15.87
CA GLU A 42 -8.55 1.23 -16.68
C GLU A 42 -7.05 1.35 -16.36
N GLY A 43 -6.35 0.22 -16.37
CA GLY A 43 -4.91 0.14 -16.13
C GLY A 43 -4.49 0.28 -14.67
N LEU A 44 -5.45 0.32 -13.74
CA LEU A 44 -5.20 0.48 -12.31
C LEU A 44 -5.81 -0.66 -11.48
N THR A 45 -5.06 -1.05 -10.46
CA THR A 45 -5.48 -1.98 -9.43
C THR A 45 -5.49 -1.27 -8.08
N ALA A 46 -6.55 -1.52 -7.30
CA ALA A 46 -6.66 -1.07 -5.93
C ALA A 46 -6.33 -2.23 -4.98
N ILE A 47 -5.48 -1.97 -3.99
CA ILE A 47 -5.03 -2.98 -3.04
C ILE A 47 -5.37 -2.49 -1.63
N ILE A 48 -6.17 -3.24 -0.90
CA ILE A 48 -6.41 -2.97 0.51
C ILE A 48 -5.26 -3.57 1.31
N VAL A 49 -4.63 -2.72 2.12
CA VAL A 49 -3.53 -3.10 3.00
C VAL A 49 -3.89 -2.70 4.43
N LYS A 50 -3.77 -3.67 5.35
CA LYS A 50 -3.90 -3.42 6.79
C LYS A 50 -2.52 -3.20 7.39
N MET A 51 -2.09 -1.94 7.47
CA MET A 51 -0.79 -1.58 8.01
C MET A 51 -0.88 -1.54 9.54
N ASN A 52 -0.57 -2.63 10.23
CA ASN A 52 -0.76 -2.77 11.68
C ASN A 52 0.52 -3.16 12.45
N ASN A 53 1.66 -3.17 11.75
CA ASN A 53 2.96 -3.48 12.33
C ASN A 53 4.11 -2.81 11.54
N PRO A 54 5.33 -2.74 12.11
CA PRO A 54 6.47 -2.08 11.46
C PRO A 54 6.88 -2.64 10.09
N ASP A 55 6.74 -3.96 9.87
CA ASP A 55 7.10 -4.60 8.60
C ASP A 55 6.09 -4.23 7.51
N SER A 56 4.80 -4.18 7.86
CA SER A 56 3.75 -3.70 6.96
C SER A 56 3.95 -2.22 6.61
N GLY A 57 4.42 -1.40 7.55
CA GLY A 57 4.80 -0.01 7.30
C GLY A 57 5.97 0.10 6.32
N SER A 58 7.00 -0.73 6.50
CA SER A 58 8.14 -0.79 5.59
C SER A 58 7.74 -1.24 4.17
N PHE A 59 6.84 -2.22 4.08
CA PHE A 59 6.27 -2.67 2.81
C PHE A 59 5.50 -1.54 2.10
N VAL A 60 4.56 -0.87 2.78
CA VAL A 60 3.78 0.24 2.21
C VAL A 60 4.69 1.40 1.78
N TYR A 61 5.67 1.76 2.62
CA TYR A 61 6.64 2.81 2.30
C TYR A 61 7.39 2.48 1.01
N MET A 62 7.86 1.24 0.86
CA MET A 62 8.54 0.78 -0.35
C MET A 62 7.62 0.87 -1.57
N LEU A 63 6.34 0.48 -1.47
CA LEU A 63 5.38 0.58 -2.59
C LEU A 63 5.26 2.04 -3.07
N CYS A 64 5.21 2.99 -2.14
CA CYS A 64 5.15 4.41 -2.47
C CYS A 64 6.44 4.91 -3.12
N GLU A 65 7.60 4.58 -2.54
CA GLU A 65 8.89 5.10 -3.00
C GLU A 65 9.36 4.48 -4.32
N ARG A 66 9.21 3.17 -4.47
CA ARG A 66 9.74 2.39 -5.61
C ARG A 66 8.72 2.24 -6.73
N LEU A 67 7.47 1.93 -6.40
CA LEU A 67 6.42 1.70 -7.38
C LEU A 67 5.58 2.94 -7.67
N LYS A 68 5.89 4.07 -7.00
CA LYS A 68 5.13 5.33 -7.10
C LYS A 68 3.64 5.12 -6.83
N ALA A 69 3.32 4.14 -5.99
CA ALA A 69 1.97 3.83 -5.58
C ALA A 69 1.37 5.02 -4.82
N ARG A 70 0.06 5.23 -4.99
CA ARG A 70 -0.67 6.28 -4.26
C ARG A 70 -1.44 5.68 -3.10
N MET A 71 -1.46 6.39 -1.98
CA MET A 71 -2.17 5.99 -0.79
C MET A 71 -3.47 6.77 -0.63
N TYR A 72 -4.49 6.07 -0.16
CA TYR A 72 -5.75 6.65 0.25
C TYR A 72 -6.18 6.05 1.58
N ASP A 73 -6.80 6.85 2.42
CA ASP A 73 -7.43 6.35 3.63
C ASP A 73 -8.63 5.46 3.24
N ARG A 74 -8.73 4.26 3.82
CA ARG A 74 -9.78 3.31 3.44
C ARG A 74 -11.19 3.82 3.70
N MET A 75 -11.39 4.57 4.79
CA MET A 75 -12.72 5.02 5.24
C MET A 75 -13.18 6.27 4.49
N THR A 76 -12.32 7.28 4.45
CA THR A 76 -12.62 8.59 3.86
C THR A 76 -12.31 8.67 2.38
N LYS A 77 -11.51 7.73 1.84
CA LYS A 77 -11.03 7.68 0.45
C LYS A 77 -10.25 8.93 0.04
N LYS A 78 -9.80 9.72 1.01
CA LYS A 78 -8.98 10.90 0.76
C LYS A 78 -7.55 10.46 0.47
N PRO A 79 -6.85 11.15 -0.46
CA PRO A 79 -5.45 10.88 -0.71
C PRO A 79 -4.63 11.18 0.53
N LEU A 80 -3.60 10.37 0.77
CA LEU A 80 -2.65 10.51 1.86
C LEU A 80 -1.25 10.70 1.28
N SER A 81 -0.48 11.60 1.87
CA SER A 81 0.95 11.72 1.59
C SER A 81 1.78 10.76 2.43
N VAL A 82 3.05 10.56 2.05
CA VAL A 82 4.01 9.80 2.86
C VAL A 82 4.22 10.48 4.22
N GLN A 83 4.20 11.82 4.27
CA GLN A 83 4.24 12.58 5.53
C GLN A 83 3.07 12.20 6.44
N ASP A 84 1.84 12.17 5.92
CA ASP A 84 0.62 11.92 6.73
C ASP A 84 0.57 10.52 7.36
N VAL A 85 1.31 9.58 6.79
CA VAL A 85 1.30 8.16 7.21
C VAL A 85 2.53 7.82 8.05
N PHE A 86 3.68 8.43 7.76
CA PHE A 86 4.97 7.98 8.29
C PHE A 86 5.74 9.01 9.12
N MET A 87 5.34 10.30 9.11
CA MET A 87 5.90 11.37 9.97
C MET A 87 4.91 11.82 11.03
#